data_AF-A0A836X419-F1
#
_entry.id   AF-A0A836X419-F1
#
_cell.length_a   1.000
_cell.length_b   1.000
_cell.length_c   1.000
_cell.angle_alpha   90.00
_cell.angle_beta   90.00
_cell.angle_gamma   90.00
#
_symmetry.space_group_name_H-M   'P 1'
#
loop_
_entity.id
_entity.type
_entity.pdbx_description
1 polymer ?
#
loop_
_entity_poly.entity_id
_entity_poly.type
_entity_poly.pdbx_seq_one_letter_code
_entity_poly.pdbx_strand_id
1 'polypeptide(L)'
;MKLIAWLKEKRGLEFADYQSLWQWSVTDTEAFWGALWDYFGIMSDTPFDKVIDNLKIKPGGRWFTGAKVNLTEHVMRMARPGEPALY
;
A
#
# COMPACT_ATOMS: atom_id res chain seq x y z
N MET A 1 -6.40 -10.29 -12.57
CA MET A 1 -5.53 -9.16 -12.18
C MET A 1 -4.65 -9.61 -11.01
N LYS A 2 -3.34 -9.28 -10.98
CA LYS A 2 -2.39 -9.80 -9.97
C LYS A 2 -2.80 -9.47 -8.52
N LEU A 3 -3.27 -8.26 -8.26
CA LEU A 3 -3.74 -7.83 -6.94
C LEU A 3 -4.98 -8.62 -6.47
N ILE A 4 -6.00 -8.80 -7.32
CA ILE A 4 -7.21 -9.56 -6.96
C ILE A 4 -6.86 -11.01 -6.60
N ALA A 5 -5.97 -11.65 -7.38
CA ALA A 5 -5.53 -13.01 -7.08
C ALA A 5 -4.80 -13.10 -5.73
N TRP A 6 -3.92 -12.14 -5.45
CA TRP A 6 -3.22 -12.05 -4.17
C TRP A 6 -4.16 -11.78 -2.99
N LEU A 7 -5.15 -10.89 -3.16
CA LEU A 7 -6.15 -10.58 -2.13
C LEU A 7 -7.00 -11.81 -1.78
N LYS A 8 -7.37 -12.61 -2.79
CA LYS A 8 -8.05 -13.89 -2.58
C LYS A 8 -7.17 -14.86 -1.79
N GLU A 9 -5.92 -15.03 -2.20
CA GLU A 9 -5.00 -16.00 -1.57
C GLU A 9 -4.58 -15.60 -0.14
N LYS A 10 -4.18 -14.34 0.07
CA LYS A 10 -3.58 -13.88 1.32
C LYS A 10 -4.59 -13.32 2.33
N ARG A 11 -5.74 -12.84 1.85
CA ARG A 11 -6.74 -12.17 2.69
C ARG A 11 -8.15 -12.74 2.56
N GLY A 12 -8.36 -13.75 1.70
CA GLY A 12 -9.68 -14.34 1.48
C GLY A 12 -10.69 -13.40 0.84
N LEU A 13 -10.23 -12.27 0.27
CA LEU A 13 -11.11 -11.26 -0.34
C LEU A 13 -11.29 -11.55 -1.83
N GLU A 14 -12.53 -11.75 -2.25
CA GLU A 14 -12.87 -12.03 -3.64
C GLU A 14 -13.54 -10.84 -4.30
N PHE A 15 -13.08 -10.51 -5.51
CA PHE A 15 -13.63 -9.45 -6.34
C PHE A 15 -13.89 -10.01 -7.74
N ALA A 16 -15.08 -9.74 -8.28
CA ALA A 16 -15.46 -10.22 -9.60
C ALA A 16 -14.70 -9.51 -10.72
N ASP A 17 -14.39 -8.23 -10.51
CA ASP A 17 -13.82 -7.34 -11.50
C ASP A 17 -13.11 -6.13 -10.86
N TYR A 18 -12.62 -5.23 -11.70
CA TYR A 18 -12.02 -3.98 -11.24
C TYR A 18 -13.03 -3.07 -10.53
N GLN A 19 -14.29 -3.06 -10.97
CA GLN A 19 -15.32 -2.19 -10.41
C GLN A 19 -15.61 -2.54 -8.95
N SER A 20 -15.74 -3.83 -8.65
CA SER A 20 -15.92 -4.34 -7.28
C SER A 20 -14.68 -4.06 -6.40
N LEU A 21 -13.47 -4.17 -6.95
CA LEU A 21 -12.26 -3.78 -6.22
C LEU A 21 -12.20 -2.26 -5.95
N TRP A 22 -12.55 -1.43 -6.93
CA TRP A 22 -12.61 0.02 -6.79
C TRP A 22 -13.66 0.44 -5.76
N GLN A 23 -14.83 -0.19 -5.78
CA GLN A 23 -15.86 0.08 -4.80
C GLN A 23 -15.35 -0.19 -3.38
N TRP A 24 -14.61 -1.29 -3.19
CA TRP A 24 -14.00 -1.61 -1.90
C TRP A 24 -12.94 -0.58 -1.48
N SER A 25 -12.12 -0.07 -2.40
CA SER A 25 -11.07 0.91 -2.06
C SER A 25 -11.60 2.22 -1.47
N VAL A 26 -12.84 2.59 -1.82
CA VAL A 26 -13.50 3.81 -1.33
C VAL A 26 -14.47 3.55 -0.18
N THR A 27 -15.02 2.34 -0.04
CA THR A 27 -15.91 2.01 1.10
C THR A 27 -15.15 1.55 2.33
N ASP A 28 -14.00 0.91 2.14
CA ASP A 28 -13.11 0.45 3.21
C ASP A 28 -11.66 0.80 2.89
N THR A 29 -11.38 2.11 2.96
CA THR A 29 -10.10 2.70 2.59
C THR A 29 -8.96 2.22 3.47
N GLU A 30 -9.18 2.01 4.76
CA GLU A 30 -8.14 1.51 5.66
C GLU A 30 -7.74 0.08 5.31
N ALA A 31 -8.70 -0.83 5.09
CA ALA A 31 -8.39 -2.20 4.71
C ALA A 31 -7.72 -2.27 3.33
N PHE A 32 -8.15 -1.45 2.37
CA PHE A 32 -7.55 -1.38 1.05
C PHE A 32 -6.08 -0.93 1.09
N TRP A 33 -5.79 0.20 1.73
CA TRP A 33 -4.42 0.72 1.80
C TRP A 33 -3.51 -0.13 2.69
N GLY A 34 -4.05 -0.73 3.75
CA GLY A 34 -3.33 -1.75 4.52
C GLY A 34 -3.02 -3.00 3.70
N ALA A 35 -3.89 -3.41 2.78
CA ALA A 35 -3.60 -4.51 1.87
C ALA A 35 -2.54 -4.16 0.84
N LEU A 36 -2.52 -2.91 0.34
CA LEU A 36 -1.46 -2.46 -0.57
C LEU A 36 -0.11 -2.34 0.12
N TRP A 37 -0.07 -1.90 1.39
CA TRP A 37 1.15 -1.88 2.19
C TRP A 37 1.84 -3.25 2.18
N ASP A 38 1.07 -4.31 2.46
CA ASP A 38 1.56 -5.69 2.45
C ASP A 38 1.88 -6.19 1.05
N TYR A 39 1.00 -5.93 0.08
CA TYR A 39 1.16 -6.41 -1.29
C TYR A 39 2.44 -5.88 -1.95
N PHE A 40 2.77 -4.60 -1.72
CA PHE A 40 3.98 -3.99 -2.26
C PHE A 40 5.23 -4.24 -1.41
N GLY A 41 5.06 -4.84 -0.22
CA GLY A 41 6.12 -5.08 0.75
C GLY A 41 6.78 -3.76 1.17
N ILE A 42 5.98 -2.80 1.64
CA ILE A 42 6.50 -1.51 2.12
C ILE A 42 7.36 -1.77 3.37
N MET A 43 8.62 -1.35 3.29
CA MET A 43 9.61 -1.50 4.34
C MET A 43 9.51 -0.30 5.28
N SER A 44 9.50 -0.57 6.58
CA SER A 44 9.46 0.50 7.58
C SER A 44 10.26 0.11 8.81
N ASP A 45 11.02 1.07 9.33
CA ASP A 45 11.81 0.90 10.56
C ASP A 45 10.92 0.74 11.80
N THR A 46 9.67 1.20 11.72
CA THR A 46 8.69 1.16 12.81
C THR A 46 7.32 0.73 12.28
N PRO A 47 6.50 0.01 13.07
CA PRO A 47 5.13 -0.29 12.67
C PRO A 47 4.29 0.99 12.54
N PHE A 48 3.30 0.98 11.65
CA PHE A 48 2.23 1.99 11.70
C PHE A 48 1.17 1.59 12.75
N ASP A 49 0.60 2.59 13.40
CA ASP A 49 -0.51 2.46 14.34
C ASP A 49 -1.87 2.45 13.64
N LYS A 50 -1.99 3.27 12.59
CA LYS A 50 -3.21 3.45 11.79
C LYS A 50 -2.88 3.74 10.34
N VAL A 51 -3.68 3.20 9.42
CA VAL A 51 -3.55 3.47 7.98
C VAL A 51 -3.93 4.90 7.64
N ILE A 52 -5.01 5.42 8.24
CA ILE A 52 -5.36 6.85 8.20
C ILE A 52 -5.99 7.24 9.54
N ASP A 53 -5.68 8.41 10.05
CA ASP A 53 -6.21 8.85 11.35
C ASP A 53 -7.60 9.50 11.26
N ASN A 54 -7.93 10.13 10.14
CA ASN A 54 -9.23 10.74 9.89
C ASN A 54 -9.58 10.82 8.40
N LEU A 55 -10.55 10.01 7.98
CA LEU A 55 -11.05 9.97 6.60
C LEU A 55 -11.96 11.17 6.24
N LYS A 56 -12.49 11.90 7.23
CA LYS A 56 -13.57 12.89 7.04
C LYS A 56 -13.08 14.34 6.91
N ILE A 57 -11.78 14.62 7.03
CA ILE A 57 -11.25 16.00 7.05
C ILE A 57 -10.44 16.33 5.78
N LYS A 58 -10.89 17.38 5.05
CA LYS A 58 -10.12 18.08 4.00
C LYS A 58 -8.92 18.84 4.61
N PRO A 59 -7.89 19.16 3.79
CA PRO A 59 -6.64 18.40 3.72
C PRO A 59 -5.99 18.24 5.10
N GLY A 60 -5.53 17.04 5.44
CA GLY A 60 -4.84 16.82 6.73
C GLY A 60 -4.90 15.40 7.30
N GLY A 61 -5.59 14.46 6.65
CA GLY A 61 -5.53 13.05 7.05
C GLY A 61 -4.08 12.57 7.06
N ARG A 62 -3.61 12.12 8.24
CA ARG A 62 -2.27 11.57 8.39
C ARG A 62 -2.34 10.08 8.08
N TRP A 63 -1.56 9.68 7.09
CA TRP A 63 -1.48 8.30 6.63
C TRP A 63 -0.36 7.55 7.33
N PHE A 64 -0.59 6.27 7.62
CA PHE A 64 0.39 5.34 8.19
C PHE A 64 1.12 5.92 9.40
N THR A 65 0.39 6.58 10.31
CA THR A 65 0.98 7.21 11.49
C THR A 65 1.75 6.18 12.29
N GLY A 66 2.93 6.54 12.79
CA GLY A 66 3.81 5.63 13.53
C GLY A 66 4.89 4.99 12.65
N ALA A 67 4.61 4.74 11.36
CA ALA A 67 5.61 4.21 10.44
C ALA A 67 6.65 5.26 10.04
N LYS A 68 7.87 4.78 9.83
CA LYS A 68 8.99 5.54 9.27
C LYS A 68 9.52 4.79 8.06
N VAL A 69 9.45 5.43 6.89
CA VAL A 69 9.86 4.83 5.62
C VAL A 69 10.96 5.66 4.98
N ASN A 70 11.88 5.01 4.28
CA ASN A 70 12.90 5.66 3.48
C ASN A 70 12.59 5.48 1.99
N LEU A 71 12.28 6.58 1.29
CA LEU A 71 11.95 6.53 -0.14
C LEU A 71 13.13 6.01 -0.98
N THR A 72 14.36 6.42 -0.67
CA THR A 72 15.56 5.98 -1.39
C THR A 72 15.77 4.47 -1.25
N GLU A 73 15.55 3.91 -0.08
CA GLU A 73 15.60 2.45 0.13
C GLU A 73 14.62 1.72 -0.80
N HIS A 74 13.40 2.22 -0.93
CA HIS A 74 12.40 1.63 -1.81
C HIS A 74 12.73 1.76 -3.29
N VAL A 75 13.22 2.94 -3.70
CA VAL A 75 13.61 3.20 -5.10
C VAL A 75 14.80 2.33 -5.49
N MET A 76 15.78 2.17 -4.59
CA MET A 76 17.02 1.44 -4.85
C MET A 76 16.91 -0.07 -4.61
N ARG A 77 15.78 -0.58 -4.08
CA ARG A 77 15.61 -2.00 -3.73
C ARG A 77 15.83 -2.99 -4.89
N MET A 78 15.62 -2.52 -6.12
CA MET A 78 15.81 -3.30 -7.35
C MET A 78 17.02 -2.83 -8.18
N ALA A 79 17.88 -1.97 -7.62
CA ALA A 79 19.05 -1.48 -8.32
C ALA A 79 19.98 -2.64 -8.70
N ARG A 80 20.48 -2.61 -9.94
CA ARG A 80 21.38 -3.62 -10.47
C ARG A 80 22.78 -3.03 -10.59
N PRO A 81 23.80 -3.61 -9.93
CA PRO A 81 25.16 -3.12 -10.02
C PRO A 81 25.64 -3.00 -11.47
N GLY A 82 26.16 -1.84 -11.84
CA GLY A 82 26.69 -1.57 -13.18
C GLY A 82 25.65 -1.13 -14.23
N GLU A 83 24.36 -1.10 -13.91
CA GLU A 83 23.33 -0.57 -14.81
C GLU A 83 23.05 0.93 -14.49
N PRO A 84 23.06 1.84 -15.48
CA PRO A 84 22.70 3.23 -15.27
C PRO A 84 21.25 3.39 -14.77
N ALA A 85 21.08 4.06 -13.63
CA ALA A 85 19.76 4.40 -13.09
C ALA A 85 19.30 5.83 -13.44
N LEU A 86 20.25 6.73 -13.72
CA LEU A 86 20.04 8.12 -14.11
C LEU A 86 21.08 8.47 -15.20
N TYR A 87 20.65 9.23 -16.21
CA TYR A 87 21.49 9.73 -17.30
C TYR A 87 21.82 11.21 -17.11
#